data_AF-A0A1V4UM57-F1
#
_entry.id   AF-A0A1V4UM57-F1
#
_cell.length_a   1.000
_cell.length_b   1.000
_cell.length_c   1.000
_cell.angle_alpha   90.00
_cell.angle_beta   90.00
_cell.angle_gamma   90.00
#
_symmetry.space_group_name_H-M   'P 1'
#
loop_
_entity.id
_entity.type
_entity.pdbx_description
1 polymer ?
#
loop_
_entity_poly.entity_id
_entity_poly.type
_entity_poly.pdbx_seq_one_letter_code
_entity_poly.pdbx_strand_id
1 'polypeptide(L)'
;MIKALDEFLPPMWSRENPLDIIGDGGAERYARVFDVLSRFQDYWDIAVVIAVPSAILDPAHLGQEIARFSRNTHKMVIGCILGGDSMKSGERVLRERHIPNYREIDGAFRAVGRALSTRPYMVR
;
A
#
# COMPACT_ATOMS: atom_id res chain seq x y z
N MET A 1 13.98 7.31 -5.90
CA MET A 1 13.15 6.62 -4.89
C MET A 1 13.92 6.27 -3.63
N ILE A 2 14.86 5.30 -3.64
CA ILE A 2 15.56 4.81 -2.41
C ILE A 2 16.19 5.94 -1.57
N LYS A 3 16.96 6.85 -2.18
CA LYS A 3 17.56 7.99 -1.45
C LYS A 3 16.53 8.87 -0.73
N ALA A 4 15.35 9.07 -1.32
CA ALA A 4 14.28 9.87 -0.71
C ALA A 4 13.57 9.11 0.44
N LEU A 5 13.56 7.78 0.40
CA LEU A 5 13.08 6.95 1.49
C LEU A 5 14.09 6.91 2.65
N ASP A 6 15.39 6.87 2.35
CA ASP A 6 16.48 6.92 3.35
C ASP A 6 16.46 8.21 4.20
N GLU A 7 15.87 9.30 3.71
CA GLU A 7 15.75 10.56 4.47
C GLU A 7 14.89 10.44 5.74
N PHE A 8 14.07 9.39 5.86
CA PHE A 8 13.17 9.26 7.01
C PHE A 8 12.84 7.84 7.46
N LEU A 9 13.10 6.83 6.64
CA LEU A 9 12.95 5.46 7.10
C LEU A 9 14.12 5.09 8.03
N PRO A 10 13.87 4.29 9.09
CA PRO A 10 14.92 3.81 9.98
C PRO A 10 15.99 3.05 9.21
N PRO A 11 17.27 3.07 9.60
CA PRO A 11 18.35 2.41 8.85
C PRO A 11 18.12 0.93 8.53
N MET A 12 17.32 0.22 9.33
CA MET A 12 17.00 -1.20 9.18
C MET A 12 15.92 -1.51 8.13
N TRP A 13 15.32 -0.52 7.47
CA TRP A 13 14.35 -0.76 6.41
C TRP A 13 14.98 -1.49 5.22
N SER A 14 14.19 -2.29 4.52
CA SER A 14 14.68 -3.28 3.53
C SER A 14 15.47 -2.74 2.34
N ARG A 15 15.14 -1.54 1.82
CA ARG A 15 15.67 -0.99 0.54
C ARG A 15 15.39 -1.84 -0.70
N GLU A 16 14.50 -2.81 -0.59
CA GLU A 16 14.17 -3.77 -1.66
C GLU A 16 12.66 -3.84 -1.90
N ASN A 17 12.23 -4.72 -2.81
CA ASN A 17 10.83 -5.05 -2.99
C ASN A 17 10.57 -6.45 -2.39
N PRO A 18 9.78 -6.58 -1.31
CA PRO A 18 8.88 -5.57 -0.71
C PRO A 18 9.59 -4.49 0.10
N LEU A 19 9.01 -3.28 0.10
CA LEU A 19 9.43 -2.17 0.95
C LEU A 19 8.96 -2.43 2.39
N ASP A 20 9.74 -3.16 3.19
CA ASP A 20 9.54 -3.23 4.64
C ASP A 20 9.94 -1.90 5.28
N ILE A 21 8.94 -1.17 5.81
CA ILE A 21 9.07 0.17 6.39
C ILE A 21 9.14 0.17 7.91
N ILE A 22 9.21 -1.00 8.56
CA ILE A 22 9.26 -1.20 10.02
C ILE A 22 7.94 -0.79 10.71
N GLY A 23 7.50 -1.59 11.69
CA GLY A 23 6.15 -1.50 12.29
C GLY A 23 5.93 -0.39 13.34
N ASP A 24 6.94 0.40 13.67
CA ASP A 24 6.92 1.44 14.73
C ASP A 24 6.61 2.86 14.20
N GLY A 25 6.13 2.98 12.95
CA GLY A 25 5.88 4.27 12.30
C GLY A 25 4.45 4.79 12.22
N GLY A 26 3.46 3.97 12.62
CA GLY A 26 2.04 4.34 12.47
C GLY A 26 1.63 4.60 11.02
N ALA A 27 0.51 5.29 10.83
CA ALA A 27 -0.01 5.63 9.49
C ALA A 27 0.81 6.76 8.82
N GLU A 28 1.46 7.60 9.61
CA GLU A 28 2.27 8.73 9.16
C GLU A 28 3.49 8.25 8.37
N ARG A 29 4.10 7.12 8.75
CA ARG A 29 5.18 6.54 7.97
C ARG A 29 4.69 6.03 6.62
N TYR A 30 3.53 5.38 6.57
CA TYR A 30 2.89 5.01 5.30
C TYR A 30 2.63 6.25 4.44
N ALA A 31 2.08 7.33 5.01
CA ALA A 31 1.81 8.58 4.30
C ALA A 31 3.05 9.13 3.58
N ARG A 32 4.18 9.20 4.29
CA ARG A 32 5.46 9.67 3.72
C ARG A 32 5.99 8.74 2.63
N VAL A 33 5.85 7.43 2.80
CA VAL A 33 6.22 6.44 1.78
C VAL A 33 5.35 6.62 0.55
N PHE A 34 4.05 6.79 0.70
CA PHE A 34 3.12 7.04 -0.40
C PHE A 34 3.43 8.33 -1.16
N ASP A 35 3.86 9.39 -0.48
CA ASP A 35 4.30 10.63 -1.13
C ASP A 35 5.51 10.37 -2.03
N VAL A 36 6.48 9.60 -1.56
CA VAL A 36 7.64 9.21 -2.37
C VAL A 36 7.22 8.31 -3.54
N LEU A 37 6.39 7.28 -3.30
CA LEU A 37 5.92 6.39 -4.37
C LEU A 37 5.14 7.15 -5.44
N SER A 38 4.30 8.12 -5.06
CA SER A 38 3.56 8.96 -6.00
C SER A 38 4.49 9.82 -6.86
N ARG A 39 5.54 10.40 -6.25
CA ARG A 39 6.54 11.20 -6.99
C ARG A 39 7.38 10.35 -7.95
N PHE A 40 7.63 9.08 -7.62
CA PHE A 40 8.41 8.15 -8.42
C PHE A 40 7.52 7.08 -9.08
N GLN A 41 6.31 7.44 -9.51
CA GLN A 41 5.31 6.49 -10.03
C GLN A 41 5.70 5.79 -11.35
N ASP A 42 6.72 6.27 -12.04
CA ASP A 42 7.25 5.60 -13.24
C ASP A 42 8.08 4.34 -12.92
N TYR A 43 8.44 4.11 -11.65
CA TYR A 43 9.24 2.96 -11.21
C TYR A 43 8.41 1.74 -10.80
N TRP A 44 7.08 1.84 -10.82
CA TRP A 44 6.19 0.76 -10.39
C TRP A 44 4.84 0.82 -11.12
N ASP A 45 4.19 -0.34 -11.27
CA ASP A 45 2.90 -0.44 -11.97
C ASP A 45 1.72 -0.71 -11.04
N ILE A 46 1.98 -1.42 -9.94
CA ILE A 46 1.00 -1.82 -8.94
C ILE A 46 1.62 -1.69 -7.56
N ALA A 47 0.94 -1.01 -6.65
CA ALA A 47 1.30 -0.95 -5.24
C ALA A 47 0.34 -1.84 -4.44
N VAL A 48 0.88 -2.87 -3.79
CA VAL A 48 0.15 -3.71 -2.83
C VAL A 48 0.54 -3.28 -1.42
N VAL A 49 -0.38 -2.62 -0.72
CA VAL A 49 -0.15 -2.10 0.63
C VAL A 49 -0.55 -3.15 1.65
N ILE A 50 0.44 -3.78 2.27
CA ILE A 50 0.23 -4.79 3.32
C ILE A 50 0.35 -4.10 4.69
N ALA A 51 -0.65 -4.33 5.54
CA ALA A 51 -0.65 -3.84 6.92
C ALA A 51 -1.27 -4.87 7.86
N VAL A 52 -0.63 -5.09 9.00
CA VAL A 52 -1.12 -5.91 10.12
C VAL A 52 -1.34 -5.00 11.34
N PRO A 53 -2.13 -5.40 12.34
CA PRO A 53 -2.34 -4.59 13.52
C PRO A 53 -1.03 -4.34 14.27
N SER A 54 -0.83 -3.11 14.74
CA SER A 54 0.25 -2.77 15.65
C SER A 54 -0.24 -1.77 16.70
N ALA A 55 0.49 -1.61 17.79
CA ALA A 55 0.06 -0.80 18.94
C ALA A 55 -0.16 0.69 18.63
N ILE A 56 0.45 1.19 17.56
CA ILE A 56 0.46 2.61 17.19
C ILE A 56 -0.27 2.90 15.87
N LEU A 57 -0.70 1.87 15.16
CA LEU A 57 -1.32 2.01 13.85
C LEU A 57 -2.81 2.26 14.02
N ASP A 58 -3.26 3.48 13.69
CA ASP A 58 -4.68 3.77 13.52
C ASP A 58 -5.14 3.23 12.14
N PRO A 59 -6.03 2.22 12.10
CA PRO A 59 -6.48 1.63 10.84
C PRO A 59 -7.31 2.61 10.00
N ALA A 60 -8.11 3.48 10.63
CA ALA A 60 -8.92 4.45 9.90
C ALA A 60 -8.02 5.49 9.23
N HIS A 61 -7.01 5.97 9.96
CA HIS A 61 -6.01 6.89 9.42
C HIS A 61 -5.22 6.23 8.26
N LEU A 62 -4.76 5.00 8.44
CA LEU A 62 -4.10 4.25 7.35
C LEU A 62 -5.00 4.12 6.11
N GLY A 63 -6.28 3.79 6.30
CA GLY A 63 -7.24 3.70 5.20
C GLY A 63 -7.41 5.03 4.45
N GLN A 64 -7.41 6.16 5.17
CA GLN A 64 -7.45 7.49 4.57
C GLN A 64 -6.18 7.80 3.77
N GLU A 65 -5.01 7.41 4.27
CA GLU A 65 -3.73 7.62 3.58
C GLU A 65 -3.59 6.76 2.33
N ILE A 66 -4.05 5.50 2.35
CA ILE A 66 -4.14 4.66 1.15
C ILE A 66 -5.11 5.29 0.13
N ALA A 67 -6.24 5.83 0.58
CA ALA A 67 -7.17 6.52 -0.31
C ALA A 67 -6.60 7.80 -0.91
N ARG A 68 -5.83 8.57 -0.12
CA ARG A 68 -5.09 9.73 -0.63
C ARG A 68 -4.06 9.30 -1.67
N PHE A 69 -3.28 8.26 -1.38
CA PHE A 69 -2.28 7.71 -2.28
C PHE A 69 -2.89 7.27 -3.61
N SER A 70 -3.98 6.50 -3.58
CA SER A 70 -4.68 6.03 -4.77
C SER A 70 -5.20 7.15 -5.66
N ARG A 71 -5.49 8.34 -5.12
CA ARG A 71 -5.90 9.52 -5.93
C ARG A 71 -4.72 10.27 -6.53
N ASN A 72 -3.52 10.12 -5.97
CA ASN A 72 -2.31 10.85 -6.38
C ASN A 72 -1.47 10.08 -7.41
N THR A 73 -1.96 8.93 -7.88
CA THR A 73 -1.30 8.09 -8.88
C THR A 73 -2.33 7.55 -9.87
N HIS A 74 -1.92 7.36 -11.12
CA HIS A 74 -2.73 6.69 -12.14
C HIS A 74 -2.52 5.17 -12.16
N LYS A 75 -1.61 4.66 -11.31
CA LYS A 75 -1.27 3.25 -11.17
C LYS A 75 -2.22 2.54 -10.20
N MET A 76 -2.24 1.22 -10.23
CA MET A 76 -3.15 0.43 -9.40
C MET A 76 -2.67 0.39 -7.95
N VAL A 77 -3.57 0.68 -7.00
CA VAL A 77 -3.32 0.54 -5.56
C VAL A 77 -4.28 -0.49 -4.99
N ILE A 78 -3.73 -1.48 -4.27
CA ILE A 78 -4.49 -2.56 -3.64
C ILE A 78 -4.14 -2.60 -2.16
N GLY A 79 -5.16 -2.61 -1.31
CA GLY A 79 -5.03 -2.88 0.11
C GLY A 79 -4.92 -4.37 0.39
N CYS A 80 -4.07 -4.72 1.34
CA CYS A 80 -4.06 -6.01 2.03
C CYS A 80 -3.97 -5.72 3.53
N ILE A 81 -5.03 -5.11 4.06
CA ILE A 81 -5.14 -4.81 5.48
C ILE A 81 -5.67 -6.04 6.21
N LEU A 82 -4.83 -6.61 7.07
CA LEU A 82 -5.01 -7.85 7.82
C LEU A 82 -5.27 -7.51 9.29
N GLY A 83 -6.12 -8.26 9.99
CA GLY A 83 -6.34 -8.04 11.44
C GLY A 83 -7.79 -8.12 11.92
N GLY A 84 -8.72 -8.50 11.05
CA GLY A 84 -10.12 -8.68 11.41
C GLY A 84 -10.75 -7.40 11.97
N ASP A 85 -11.47 -7.53 13.09
CA ASP A 85 -12.20 -6.40 13.67
C ASP A 85 -11.28 -5.22 14.07
N SER A 86 -10.03 -5.49 14.44
CA SER A 86 -9.06 -4.44 14.82
C SER A 86 -8.71 -3.50 13.67
N MET A 87 -8.82 -3.95 12.41
CA MET A 87 -8.50 -3.13 11.22
C MET A 87 -9.73 -2.71 10.42
N LYS A 88 -10.94 -3.06 10.89
CA LYS A 88 -12.21 -2.90 10.17
C LYS A 88 -12.53 -1.46 9.81
N SER A 89 -12.09 -0.49 10.61
CA SER A 89 -12.26 0.93 10.31
C SER A 89 -11.48 1.36 9.05
N GLY A 90 -10.27 0.84 8.86
CA GLY A 90 -9.47 1.03 7.65
C GLY A 90 -10.07 0.34 6.43
N GLU A 91 -10.49 -0.91 6.59
CA GLU A 91 -11.19 -1.64 5.52
C GLU A 91 -12.45 -0.89 5.05
N ARG A 92 -13.20 -0.31 6.00
CA ARG A 92 -14.40 0.47 5.69
C ARG A 92 -14.08 1.69 4.83
N VAL A 93 -12.99 2.41 5.13
CA VAL A 93 -12.54 3.55 4.31
C VAL A 93 -12.18 3.09 2.90
N LEU A 94 -11.41 2.01 2.75
CA LEU A 94 -11.05 1.49 1.43
C LEU A 94 -12.28 1.11 0.60
N ARG A 95 -13.23 0.42 1.22
CA ARG A 95 -14.50 0.05 0.59
C ARG A 95 -15.31 1.27 0.14
N GLU A 96 -15.45 2.28 0.98
CA GLU A 96 -16.15 3.54 0.68
C GLU A 96 -15.48 4.33 -0.46
N ARG A 97 -14.18 4.10 -0.70
CA ARG A 97 -13.40 4.75 -1.77
C ARG A 97 -13.18 3.86 -2.98
N HIS A 98 -13.84 2.70 -3.05
CA HIS A 98 -13.72 1.72 -4.14
C HIS A 98 -12.29 1.22 -4.38
N ILE A 99 -11.48 1.14 -3.31
CA ILE A 99 -10.13 0.59 -3.36
C ILE A 99 -10.20 -0.90 -3.04
N PRO A 100 -9.72 -1.80 -3.92
CA PRO A 100 -9.70 -3.22 -3.64
C PRO A 100 -8.91 -3.51 -2.37
N ASN A 101 -9.50 -4.27 -1.44
CA ASN A 101 -8.83 -4.71 -0.22
C ASN A 101 -9.03 -6.22 -0.02
N TYR A 102 -7.96 -6.92 0.34
CA TYR A 102 -7.98 -8.36 0.62
C TYR A 102 -7.55 -8.62 2.06
N ARG A 103 -8.20 -9.60 2.70
CA ARG A 103 -7.88 -10.04 4.07
C ARG A 103 -6.83 -11.16 4.12
N GLU A 104 -6.31 -11.54 2.96
CA GLU A 104 -5.28 -12.56 2.79
C GLU A 104 -4.33 -12.12 1.68
N ILE A 105 -3.02 -12.26 1.93
CA ILE A 105 -1.97 -11.84 1.00
C ILE A 105 -2.10 -12.61 -0.33
N ASP A 106 -2.33 -13.92 -0.26
CA ASP A 106 -2.54 -14.77 -1.45
C ASP A 106 -3.71 -14.30 -2.30
N GLY A 107 -4.79 -13.82 -1.67
CA GLY A 107 -5.95 -13.27 -2.36
C GLY A 107 -5.59 -12.02 -3.18
N ALA A 108 -4.81 -11.12 -2.59
CA ALA A 108 -4.34 -9.90 -3.27
C ALA A 108 -3.48 -10.25 -4.50
N PHE A 109 -2.48 -11.12 -4.34
CA PHE A 109 -1.59 -11.49 -5.45
C PHE A 109 -2.29 -12.31 -6.53
N ARG A 110 -3.24 -13.19 -6.18
CA ARG A 110 -4.07 -13.89 -7.17
C ARG A 110 -4.92 -12.92 -7.99
N ALA A 111 -5.50 -11.90 -7.35
CA ALA A 111 -6.28 -10.89 -8.06
C ALA A 111 -5.41 -10.06 -9.01
N VAL A 112 -4.22 -9.62 -8.56
CA VAL A 112 -3.24 -8.94 -9.41
C VAL A 112 -2.84 -9.81 -10.60
N GLY A 113 -2.46 -11.07 -10.35
CA GLY A 113 -2.07 -12.01 -11.39
C GLY A 113 -3.16 -12.17 -12.45
N ARG A 114 -4.42 -12.36 -12.03
CA ARG A 114 -5.57 -12.44 -12.95
C ARG A 114 -5.76 -11.15 -13.74
N ALA A 115 -5.72 -9.98 -13.08
CA ALA A 115 -5.87 -8.69 -13.75
C ALA A 115 -4.81 -8.48 -14.83
N LEU A 116 -3.56 -8.86 -14.55
CA LEU A 116 -2.46 -8.81 -15.51
C LEU A 116 -2.62 -9.82 -16.64
N SER A 117 -3.07 -11.06 -16.37
CA SER A 117 -3.31 -12.07 -17.40
C SER A 117 -4.48 -11.72 -18.34
N THR A 118 -5.45 -10.94 -17.87
CA THR A 118 -6.59 -10.48 -18.69
C THR A 118 -6.32 -9.23 -19.52
N ARG A 119 -5.21 -8.53 -19.27
CA ARG A 119 -4.76 -7.45 -20.15
C ARG A 119 -4.15 -8.10 -21.39
N PRO A 120 -4.80 -8.06 -22.58
CA PRO A 120 -4.09 -8.44 -23.80
C PRO A 120 -2.82 -7.60 -23.89
N TYR A 121 -1.72 -8.22 -24.31
CA TYR A 121 -0.41 -7.60 -24.54
C TYR A 121 -0.54 -6.33 -25.40
N MET A 122 -0.85 -5.19 -24.79
CA MET A 122 -0.59 -3.88 -25.38
C MET A 122 0.85 -3.55 -25.05
N VAL A 123 1.73 -4.22 -25.79
CA VAL A 123 3.10 -3.74 -26.01
C VAL A 123 2.98 -2.36 -26.63
N ARG A 124 3.53 -1.35 -25.96
CA ARG A 124 4.05 -0.15 -26.59
C ARG A 124 5.52 -0.04 -26.26
#